data_AF-A0A930SYL5-F1
#
_entry.id   AF-A0A930SYL5-F1
#
_cell.length_a   1.000
_cell.length_b   1.000
_cell.length_c   1.000
_cell.angle_alpha   90.00
_cell.angle_beta   90.00
_cell.angle_gamma   90.00
#
_symmetry.space_group_name_H-M   'P 1'
#
loop_
_entity.id
_entity.type
_entity.pdbx_description
1 polymer ?
#
loop_
_entity_poly.entity_id
_entity_poly.type
_entity_poly.pdbx_seq_one_letter_code
_entity_poly.pdbx_strand_id
1 'polypeptide(L)'
;MDTLSFEASVALLQSLPLDGNDLIFLSEFIPHPDQPYFTKAQQANIAAFSETALQNEVQRWRAALHDLPARRVPYHLQEFIY
;
A
#
# COMPACT_ATOMS: atom_id res chain seq x y z
N MET A 1 -13.87 -0.18 -9.85
CA MET A 1 -12.54 -0.24 -9.19
C MET A 1 -12.16 -1.70 -9.15
N ASP A 2 -11.09 -2.06 -9.85
CA ASP A 2 -10.70 -3.45 -10.08
C ASP A 2 -10.30 -4.17 -8.79
N THR A 3 -11.20 -5.05 -8.33
CA THR A 3 -10.94 -6.08 -7.31
C THR A 3 -9.78 -7.01 -7.68
N LEU A 4 -9.41 -7.06 -8.96
CA LEU A 4 -8.28 -7.82 -9.50
C LEU A 4 -6.91 -7.41 -8.92
N SER A 5 -6.75 -6.18 -8.41
CA SER A 5 -5.44 -5.70 -7.93
C SER A 5 -5.07 -6.19 -6.53
N PHE A 6 -6.02 -6.17 -5.58
CA PHE A 6 -5.76 -6.58 -4.19
C PHE A 6 -5.51 -8.09 -4.08
N GLU A 7 -6.44 -8.89 -4.60
CA GLU A 7 -6.39 -10.35 -4.49
C GLU A 7 -5.16 -10.92 -5.20
N ALA A 8 -4.84 -10.41 -6.40
CA ALA A 8 -3.63 -10.82 -7.12
C ALA A 8 -2.35 -10.45 -6.36
N SER A 9 -2.32 -9.30 -5.69
CA SER A 9 -1.16 -8.88 -4.90
C SER A 9 -0.98 -9.74 -3.65
N VAL A 10 -2.07 -10.08 -2.95
CA VAL A 10 -2.03 -11.00 -1.81
C VAL A 10 -1.58 -12.39 -2.25
N ALA A 11 -2.14 -12.91 -3.36
CA ALA A 11 -1.75 -14.20 -3.90
C ALA A 11 -0.26 -14.23 -4.31
N LEU A 12 0.25 -13.14 -4.89
CA LEU A 12 1.67 -13.00 -5.20
C LEU A 12 2.51 -13.07 -3.92
N LEU A 13 2.17 -12.29 -2.88
CA LEU A 13 2.90 -12.29 -1.61
C LEU A 13 2.88 -13.67 -0.92
N GLN A 14 1.77 -14.39 -1.00
CA GLN A 14 1.65 -15.76 -0.48
C GLN A 14 2.47 -16.79 -1.26
N SER A 15 2.75 -16.53 -2.54
CA SER A 15 3.59 -17.40 -3.37
C SER A 15 5.09 -17.21 -3.15
N LEU A 16 5.50 -16.10 -2.51
CA LEU A 16 6.90 -15.83 -2.23
C LEU A 16 7.41 -16.71 -1.07
N PRO A 17 8.66 -17.19 -1.14
CA PRO A 17 9.27 -17.99 -0.08
C PRO A 17 9.74 -17.08 1.07
N LEU A 18 8.80 -16.33 1.66
CA LEU A 18 9.09 -15.39 2.74
C LEU A 18 9.40 -16.13 4.05
N ASP A 19 10.25 -15.54 4.87
CA ASP A 19 10.55 -16.01 6.22
C ASP A 19 10.55 -14.86 7.27
N GLY A 20 10.86 -15.20 8.52
CA GLY A 20 10.88 -14.25 9.63
C GLY A 20 11.98 -13.18 9.59
N ASN A 21 12.86 -13.20 8.60
CA ASN A 21 13.87 -12.19 8.33
C ASN A 21 13.42 -11.18 7.28
N ASP A 22 12.35 -11.47 6.54
CA ASP A 22 11.80 -10.56 5.54
C ASP A 22 10.94 -9.46 6.17
N LEU A 23 10.91 -8.32 5.48
CA LEU A 23 10.13 -7.15 5.86
C LEU A 23 9.11 -6.80 4.78
N ILE A 24 7.86 -6.65 5.20
CA ILE A 24 6.81 -6.04 4.38
C ILE A 24 6.55 -4.64 4.93
N PHE A 25 6.86 -3.65 4.09
CA PHE A 25 6.53 -2.25 4.37
C PHE A 25 5.12 -1.97 3.92
N LEU A 26 4.24 -1.66 4.88
CA LEU A 26 2.88 -1.22 4.59
C LEU A 26 2.81 0.28 4.86
N SER A 27 2.85 1.06 3.79
CA SER A 27 2.79 2.53 3.81
C SER A 27 1.50 3.03 3.18
N GLU A 28 0.90 4.04 3.79
CA GLU A 28 -0.14 4.83 3.14
C GLU A 28 0.45 5.62 1.99
N PHE A 29 -0.32 5.74 0.90
CA PHE A 29 0.05 6.63 -0.19
C PHE A 29 -0.27 8.07 0.21
N ILE A 30 0.74 8.95 0.21
CA ILE A 30 0.59 10.38 0.50
C ILE A 30 0.68 11.15 -0.83
N PRO A 31 -0.42 11.79 -1.30
CA PRO A 31 -0.36 12.65 -2.47
C PRO A 31 0.53 13.86 -2.19
N HIS A 32 1.45 14.15 -3.11
CA HIS A 32 2.30 15.33 -3.01
C HIS A 32 2.23 16.11 -4.33
N PRO A 33 1.85 17.40 -4.31
CA PRO A 33 1.55 18.16 -5.53
C PRO A 33 2.76 18.29 -6.46
N ASP A 34 3.96 18.34 -5.90
CA ASP A 34 5.20 18.51 -6.66
C ASP A 34 5.73 17.20 -7.29
N GLN A 35 5.07 16.07 -7.04
CA GLN A 35 5.54 14.79 -7.56
C GLN A 35 5.04 14.54 -8.99
N PRO A 36 5.86 13.93 -9.88
CA PRO A 36 5.49 13.69 -11.28
C PRO A 36 4.21 12.87 -11.47
N TYR A 37 3.83 12.05 -10.48
CA TYR A 37 2.60 11.27 -10.51
C TYR A 37 1.34 12.13 -10.34
N PHE A 38 1.44 13.31 -9.73
CA PHE A 38 0.29 14.14 -9.39
C PHE A 38 -0.41 14.68 -10.64
N THR A 39 0.36 15.20 -11.60
CA THR A 39 -0.18 15.67 -12.89
C THR A 39 -0.82 14.52 -13.68
N LYS A 40 -0.21 13.33 -13.67
CA LYS A 40 -0.78 12.15 -14.35
C LYS A 40 -2.10 11.71 -13.71
N ALA A 41 -2.17 11.71 -12.38
CA ALA A 41 -3.38 11.37 -11.65
C ALA A 41 -4.51 12.37 -11.97
N GLN A 42 -4.22 13.68 -12.00
CA GLN A 42 -5.20 14.70 -12.39
C GLN A 42 -5.69 14.52 -13.83
N GLN A 43 -4.78 14.32 -14.79
CA GLN A 43 -5.13 14.11 -16.20
C GLN A 43 -5.99 12.86 -16.41
N ALA A 44 -5.76 11.82 -15.62
CA ALA A 44 -6.52 10.57 -15.65
C ALA A 44 -7.81 10.62 -14.81
N ASN A 45 -8.15 11.76 -14.18
CA ASN A 45 -9.26 11.90 -13.22
C ASN A 45 -9.22 10.86 -12.09
N ILE A 46 -8.01 10.46 -11.68
CA ILE A 46 -7.80 9.55 -10.55
C ILE A 46 -7.86 10.40 -9.27
N ALA A 47 -8.88 10.15 -8.46
CA ALA A 47 -9.02 10.76 -7.15
C ALA A 47 -8.31 9.93 -6.07
N ALA A 48 -7.68 10.60 -5.12
CA ALA A 48 -7.18 9.96 -3.91
C ALA A 48 -8.35 9.40 -3.08
N PHE A 49 -8.07 8.36 -2.29
CA PHE A 49 -9.04 7.88 -1.31
C PHE A 49 -9.34 8.96 -0.26
N SER A 50 -10.59 8.95 0.21
CA SER A 50 -10.91 9.67 1.45
C SER A 50 -10.17 9.04 2.63
N GLU A 51 -10.00 9.78 3.71
CA GLU A 51 -9.32 9.29 4.92
C GLU A 51 -9.94 7.98 5.44
N THR A 52 -11.27 7.89 5.49
CA THR A 52 -11.99 6.68 5.91
C THR A 52 -11.75 5.50 4.96
N ALA A 53 -11.74 5.75 3.64
CA ALA A 53 -11.47 4.70 2.66
C ALA A 53 -10.03 4.20 2.75
N LEU A 54 -9.07 5.11 2.98
CA LEU A 54 -7.67 4.77 3.21
C LEU A 54 -7.49 3.90 4.45
N GLN A 55 -8.11 4.28 5.58
CA GLN A 55 -8.07 3.50 6.81
C GLN A 55 -8.65 2.08 6.61
N ASN A 56 -9.79 1.97 5.92
CA ASN A 56 -10.39 0.67 5.61
C ASN A 56 -9.46 -0.21 4.76
N GLU A 57 -8.80 0.38 3.77
CA GLU A 57 -7.85 -0.33 2.91
C GLU A 57 -6.62 -0.79 3.71
N VAL A 58 -6.06 0.07 4.57
CA VAL A 58 -4.95 -0.30 5.47
C VAL A 58 -5.33 -1.47 6.38
N GLN A 59 -6.54 -1.47 6.96
CA GLN A 59 -7.00 -2.59 7.78
C GLN A 59 -7.18 -3.87 6.98
N ARG A 60 -7.71 -3.76 5.75
CA ARG A 60 -7.84 -4.89 4.83
C ARG A 60 -6.48 -5.53 4.52
N TRP A 61 -5.46 -4.73 4.24
CA TRP A 61 -4.09 -5.21 4.03
C TRP A 61 -3.48 -5.83 5.30
N ARG A 62 -3.66 -5.19 6.46
CA ARG A 62 -3.19 -5.76 7.74
C ARG A 62 -3.81 -7.12 8.03
N ALA A 63 -5.09 -7.31 7.72
CA ALA A 63 -5.75 -8.60 7.88
C ALA A 63 -5.18 -9.64 6.90
N ALA A 64 -5.08 -9.31 5.61
CA ALA A 64 -4.62 -10.26 4.60
C ALA A 64 -3.15 -10.68 4.75
N LEU A 65 -2.31 -9.83 5.33
CA LEU A 65 -0.89 -10.10 5.57
C LEU A 65 -0.64 -10.72 6.96
N HIS A 66 -1.69 -11.03 7.74
CA HIS A 66 -1.52 -11.52 9.11
C HIS A 66 -0.79 -12.86 9.19
N ASP A 67 -1.08 -13.76 8.27
CA ASP A 67 -0.57 -15.13 8.28
C ASP A 67 0.76 -15.29 7.52
N LEU A 68 1.31 -14.20 6.97
CA LEU A 68 2.62 -14.27 6.32
C LEU A 68 3.73 -14.33 7.37
N PRO A 69 4.76 -15.16 7.15
CA PRO A 69 5.88 -15.31 8.08
C PRO A 69 6.77 -14.05 8.18
N ALA A 70 6.67 -13.14 7.21
CA ALA A 70 7.43 -11.89 7.17
C ALA A 70 7.00 -10.89 8.26
N ARG A 71 7.95 -10.10 8.74
CA ARG A 71 7.66 -9.02 9.69
C ARG A 71 7.03 -7.86 8.95
N ARG A 72 6.04 -7.23 9.58
CA ARG A 72 5.34 -6.07 9.03
C ARG A 72 5.81 -4.81 9.72
N VAL A 73 6.20 -3.81 8.93
CA VAL A 73 6.67 -2.52 9.43
C VAL A 73 5.75 -1.43 8.93
N PRO A 74 5.13 -0.63 9.82
CA PRO A 74 4.46 0.59 9.39
C PRO A 74 5.55 1.56 8.90
N TYR A 75 5.43 2.00 7.65
CA TYR A 75 6.33 3.03 7.13
C TYR A 75 5.59 4.36 7.13
N HIS A 76 5.95 5.24 8.07
CA HIS A 76 5.47 6.62 8.10
C HIS A 76 6.51 7.49 7.39
N LEU A 77 6.30 7.74 6.08
CA LEU A 77 7.14 8.60 5.20
C LEU A 77 7.11 10.10 5.60
N GLN A 78 6.78 10.47 6.84
CA GLN A 78 6.64 11.88 7.23
C GLN A 78 7.98 12.62 7.41
N GLU A 79 9.14 11.94 7.40
CA GLU A 79 10.41 12.56 7.82
C GLU A 79 11.57 12.54 6.81
N PHE A 80 11.37 12.11 5.56
CA PHE A 80 12.45 12.18 4.55
C PHE A 80 12.00 12.95 3.30
N ILE A 81 12.02 14.27 3.43
CA ILE A 81 12.14 15.19 2.31
C ILE A 81 13.60 15.09 1.83
N TYR A 82 13.82 14.61 0.61
CA TYR A 82 15.12 14.75 -0.08
C TYR A 82 15.14 16.05 -0.88
#